data_AF-A0AAX1NBY4-F1
#
_entry.id   AF-A0AAX1NBY4-F1
#
_cell.length_a   1.000
_cell.length_b   1.000
_cell.length_c   1.000
_cell.angle_alpha   90.00
_cell.angle_beta   90.00
_cell.angle_gamma   90.00
#
_symmetry.space_group_name_H-M   'P 1'
#
loop_
_entity.id
_entity.type
_entity.pdbx_description
1 polymer ?
#
loop_
_entity_poly.entity_id
_entity_poly.type
_entity_poly.pdbx_seq_one_letter_code
_entity_poly.pdbx_strand_id
1 'polypeptide(L)'
;MGFNISGLAINSSYENKLVELQNDLNLTFDYIEDVNFETASSNWTDEGIAYIYFTPKSTLLFLHVDMCIEPYPIKENNVLSFALSELSMAFSINYTEGKEVKRYIIEHNGEKVSDEGTSFSFENSCDDASEIIWKLLDEVLDTSYDDIDLAATAKKFRVTYGKPVVKQPTQPTDNSETKNIENKDPQQELESKYRQLSNSELIAEFKRYIDTPDVKTSDLSKEEQLALLSIIEERKIGLQHFAHATEKKENNDGCMSGLLLMMLLTTSLIIYAIL
;
A
#
# COMPACT_ATOMS: atom_id res chain seq x y z
N MET A 1 11.39 21.83 -14.78
CA MET A 1 10.47 21.64 -13.65
C MET A 1 10.73 20.24 -13.16
N GLY A 2 10.85 20.02 -11.85
CA GLY A 2 11.26 18.72 -11.36
C GLY A 2 10.12 17.70 -11.31
N PHE A 3 10.42 16.43 -11.54
CA PHE A 3 9.44 15.34 -11.43
C PHE A 3 9.15 14.98 -9.96
N ASN A 4 7.87 14.75 -9.67
CA ASN A 4 7.39 14.27 -8.37
C ASN A 4 6.34 13.20 -8.65
N ILE A 5 6.80 11.97 -8.86
CA ILE A 5 5.95 10.84 -9.26
C ILE A 5 6.30 9.61 -8.45
N SER A 6 5.29 8.79 -8.17
CA SER A 6 5.44 7.50 -7.53
C SER A 6 4.55 6.49 -8.22
N GLY A 7 4.99 5.24 -8.26
CA GLY A 7 4.28 4.25 -9.01
C GLY A 7 4.87 2.87 -8.98
N LEU A 8 4.23 1.99 -9.76
CA LEU A 8 4.68 0.65 -10.08
C LEU A 8 4.85 0.55 -11.59
N ALA A 9 6.00 0.11 -12.07
CA ALA A 9 6.14 -0.41 -13.42
C ALA A 9 6.21 -1.93 -13.35
N ILE A 10 5.44 -2.61 -14.21
CA ILE A 10 5.36 -4.07 -14.27
C ILE A 10 5.62 -4.51 -15.70
N ASN A 11 6.52 -5.48 -15.90
CA ASN A 11 6.89 -6.01 -17.22
C ASN A 11 5.83 -6.98 -17.81
N SER A 12 4.55 -6.68 -17.60
CA SER A 12 3.42 -7.37 -18.20
C SER A 12 2.28 -6.39 -18.41
N SER A 13 1.61 -6.52 -19.56
CA SER A 13 0.42 -5.73 -19.86
C SER A 13 -0.83 -6.33 -19.21
N TYR A 14 -1.49 -5.53 -18.38
CA TYR A 14 -2.73 -5.89 -17.69
C TYR A 14 -3.97 -5.22 -18.30
N GLU A 15 -3.88 -4.67 -19.52
CA GLU A 15 -4.95 -3.88 -20.15
C GLU A 15 -6.31 -4.61 -20.15
N ASN A 16 -6.29 -5.91 -20.42
CA ASN A 16 -7.47 -6.79 -20.45
C ASN A 16 -7.54 -7.75 -19.26
N LYS A 17 -6.70 -7.52 -18.24
CA LYS A 17 -6.47 -8.41 -17.09
C LYS A 17 -6.51 -7.67 -15.77
N LEU A 18 -7.30 -6.61 -15.67
CA LEU A 18 -7.39 -5.77 -14.47
C LEU A 18 -7.70 -6.60 -13.21
N VAL A 19 -8.54 -7.64 -13.32
CA VAL A 19 -8.84 -8.55 -12.19
C VAL A 19 -7.60 -9.32 -11.72
N GLU A 20 -6.72 -9.74 -12.62
CA GLU A 20 -5.45 -10.38 -12.25
C GLU A 20 -4.54 -9.39 -11.53
N LEU A 21 -4.41 -8.16 -12.06
CA LEU A 21 -3.63 -7.08 -11.43
C LEU A 21 -4.10 -6.78 -10.00
N GLN A 22 -5.42 -6.68 -9.80
CA GLN A 22 -6.03 -6.48 -8.49
C GLN A 22 -5.65 -7.58 -7.49
N ASN A 23 -5.68 -8.84 -7.94
CA ASN A 23 -5.33 -9.98 -7.10
C ASN A 23 -3.83 -10.00 -6.78
N ASP A 24 -2.98 -9.72 -7.78
CA ASP A 24 -1.53 -9.71 -7.63
C ASP A 24 -1.06 -8.59 -6.68
N LEU A 25 -1.70 -7.42 -6.73
CA LEU A 25 -1.37 -6.28 -5.87
C LEU A 25 -2.14 -6.28 -4.54
N ASN A 26 -3.15 -7.16 -4.38
CA ASN A 26 -4.11 -7.11 -3.28
C ASN A 26 -4.81 -5.75 -3.14
N LEU A 27 -5.17 -5.15 -4.29
CA LEU A 27 -5.85 -3.85 -4.41
C LEU A 27 -7.17 -4.01 -5.18
N THR A 28 -8.12 -3.11 -4.95
CA THR A 28 -9.31 -2.97 -5.80
C THR A 28 -9.25 -1.66 -6.57
N PHE A 29 -9.62 -1.69 -7.84
CA PHE A 29 -9.62 -0.55 -8.76
C PHE A 29 -11.04 -0.30 -9.28
N ASP A 30 -11.68 0.76 -8.78
CA ASP A 30 -12.97 1.23 -9.29
C ASP A 30 -12.75 2.31 -10.33
N TYR A 31 -13.10 2.02 -11.59
CA TYR A 31 -12.90 2.95 -12.71
C TYR A 31 -13.64 4.28 -12.50
N ILE A 32 -12.96 5.39 -12.81
CA ILE A 32 -13.52 6.74 -12.74
C ILE A 32 -13.69 7.32 -14.14
N GLU A 33 -12.58 7.50 -14.86
CA GLU A 33 -12.56 8.18 -16.17
C GLU A 33 -11.25 7.87 -16.93
N ASP A 34 -11.24 8.17 -18.22
CA ASP A 34 -10.02 8.19 -19.02
C ASP A 34 -9.37 9.58 -18.93
N VAL A 35 -8.04 9.62 -18.82
CA VAL A 35 -7.24 10.83 -18.80
C VAL A 35 -6.08 10.68 -19.79
N ASN A 36 -5.39 11.78 -20.12
CA ASN A 36 -4.15 11.67 -20.89
C ASN A 36 -2.95 11.36 -19.97
N PHE A 37 -1.88 10.85 -20.56
CA PHE A 37 -0.66 10.49 -19.83
C PHE A 37 -0.05 11.70 -19.11
N GLU A 38 -0.05 12.87 -19.75
CA GLU A 38 0.42 14.12 -19.14
C GLU A 38 -0.28 14.44 -17.81
N THR A 39 -1.60 14.26 -17.74
CA THR A 39 -2.35 14.46 -16.48
C THR A 39 -1.97 13.40 -15.45
N ALA A 40 -1.89 12.13 -15.88
CA ALA A 40 -1.55 11.01 -15.01
C ALA A 40 -0.15 11.13 -14.38
N SER A 41 0.82 11.72 -15.09
CA SER A 41 2.21 11.87 -14.64
C SER A 41 2.57 13.26 -14.10
N SER A 42 1.62 14.19 -14.04
CA SER A 42 1.89 15.61 -13.77
C SER A 42 2.46 15.89 -12.37
N ASN A 43 2.14 15.09 -11.36
CA ASN A 43 2.59 15.25 -9.97
C ASN A 43 2.26 14.01 -9.12
N TRP A 44 2.43 14.13 -7.81
CA TRP A 44 1.96 13.15 -6.84
C TRP A 44 0.51 12.79 -7.08
N THR A 45 0.24 11.49 -7.10
CA THR A 45 -1.13 10.98 -7.16
C THR A 45 -1.76 11.10 -5.78
N ASP A 46 -2.98 11.63 -5.73
CA ASP A 46 -3.75 11.77 -4.50
C ASP A 46 -4.00 10.42 -3.82
N GLU A 47 -4.15 10.43 -2.49
CA GLU A 47 -4.49 9.25 -1.71
C GLU A 47 -5.80 8.61 -2.22
N GLY A 48 -5.78 7.29 -2.38
CA GLY A 48 -6.94 6.53 -2.87
C GLY A 48 -7.22 6.70 -4.36
N ILE A 49 -6.33 7.32 -5.13
CA ILE A 49 -6.39 7.39 -6.60
C ILE A 49 -5.25 6.57 -7.19
N ALA A 50 -5.52 5.95 -8.36
CA ALA A 50 -4.51 5.38 -9.22
C ALA A 50 -4.72 5.87 -10.66
N TYR A 51 -3.63 6.11 -11.36
CA TYR A 51 -3.65 6.20 -12.81
C TYR A 51 -2.92 5.00 -13.39
N ILE A 52 -3.55 4.30 -14.34
CA ILE A 52 -2.94 3.12 -14.97
C ILE A 52 -2.80 3.39 -16.45
N TYR A 53 -1.56 3.35 -16.93
CA TYR A 53 -1.19 3.38 -18.32
C TYR A 53 -0.74 1.99 -18.76
N PHE A 54 -1.28 1.52 -19.88
CA PHE A 54 -0.97 0.21 -20.43
C PHE A 54 -0.19 0.36 -21.72
N THR A 55 0.92 -0.37 -21.82
CA THR A 55 1.60 -0.58 -23.10
C THR A 55 1.27 -2.00 -23.61
N PRO A 56 1.66 -2.35 -24.84
CA PRO A 56 1.52 -3.72 -25.33
C PRO A 56 2.26 -4.77 -24.49
N LYS A 57 3.30 -4.39 -23.72
CA LYS A 57 4.18 -5.32 -23.00
C LYS A 57 4.24 -5.09 -21.49
N SER A 58 3.82 -3.93 -21.01
CA SER A 58 4.02 -3.49 -19.64
C SER A 58 2.82 -2.68 -19.13
N THR A 59 2.79 -2.49 -17.83
CA THR A 59 1.79 -1.66 -17.14
C THR A 59 2.51 -0.68 -16.22
N LEU A 60 2.16 0.60 -16.32
CA LEU A 60 2.64 1.65 -15.44
C LEU A 60 1.46 2.15 -14.59
N LEU A 61 1.61 2.09 -13.28
CA LEU A 61 0.66 2.62 -12.31
C LEU A 61 1.28 3.84 -11.64
N PHE A 62 0.59 4.96 -11.61
CA PHE A 62 0.88 6.06 -10.70
C PHE A 62 0.00 5.93 -9.47
N LEU A 63 0.63 5.93 -8.30
CA LEU A 63 0.00 5.70 -7.00
C LEU A 63 0.49 6.74 -5.99
N HIS A 64 -0.24 6.88 -4.89
CA HIS A 64 0.23 7.68 -3.76
C HIS A 64 1.57 7.14 -3.24
N VAL A 65 2.47 8.04 -2.85
CA VAL A 65 3.87 7.73 -2.49
C VAL A 65 3.99 6.67 -1.39
N ASP A 66 3.09 6.69 -0.41
CA ASP A 66 3.07 5.71 0.70
C ASP A 66 2.86 4.27 0.20
N MET A 67 2.23 4.10 -0.96
CA MET A 67 2.04 2.80 -1.60
C MET A 67 3.25 2.34 -2.40
N CYS A 68 4.34 3.12 -2.47
CA CYS A 68 5.51 2.79 -3.29
C CYS A 68 6.80 2.66 -2.45
N ILE A 69 6.67 2.75 -1.12
CA ILE A 69 7.78 2.53 -0.18
C ILE A 69 8.11 1.04 -0.06
N GLU A 70 7.08 0.19 -0.11
CA GLU A 70 7.20 -1.25 -0.01
C GLU A 70 7.27 -1.92 -1.39
N PRO A 71 7.94 -3.09 -1.50
CA PRO A 71 7.99 -3.84 -2.75
C PRO A 71 6.67 -4.57 -3.05
N TYR A 72 6.34 -4.67 -4.34
CA TYR A 72 5.20 -5.44 -4.85
C TYR A 72 5.65 -6.68 -5.65
N PRO A 73 6.07 -7.76 -4.98
CA PRO A 73 6.52 -8.97 -5.66
C PRO A 73 5.35 -9.68 -6.37
N ILE A 74 5.37 -9.70 -7.70
CA ILE A 74 4.39 -10.41 -8.53
C ILE A 74 5.04 -11.65 -9.15
N LYS A 75 4.38 -12.80 -9.05
CA LYS A 75 4.91 -14.07 -9.57
C LYS A 75 5.16 -13.96 -11.08
N GLU A 76 6.35 -14.39 -11.52
CA GLU A 76 6.76 -14.39 -12.95
C GLU A 76 6.90 -13.00 -13.59
N ASN A 77 6.85 -11.92 -12.80
CA ASN A 77 7.00 -10.55 -13.29
C ASN A 77 8.12 -9.80 -12.58
N ASN A 78 8.72 -8.87 -13.32
CA ASN A 78 9.62 -7.88 -12.77
C ASN A 78 8.80 -6.64 -12.45
N VAL A 79 8.97 -6.14 -11.24
CA VAL A 79 8.23 -4.98 -10.74
C VAL A 79 9.20 -3.98 -10.18
N LEU A 80 9.10 -2.74 -10.66
CA LEU A 80 9.75 -1.58 -10.06
C LEU A 80 8.68 -0.81 -9.29
N SER A 81 8.79 -0.76 -7.95
CA SER A 81 8.06 0.21 -7.14
C SER A 81 8.99 1.40 -6.87
N PHE A 82 8.55 2.60 -7.20
CA PHE A 82 9.40 3.78 -7.15
C PHE A 82 8.69 5.00 -6.57
N ALA A 83 9.48 5.86 -5.95
CA ALA A 83 9.11 7.23 -5.65
C ALA A 83 10.25 8.14 -6.07
N LEU A 84 9.95 9.15 -6.87
CA LEU A 84 10.91 10.08 -7.43
C LEU A 84 10.46 11.50 -7.12
N SER A 85 11.23 12.21 -6.29
CA SER A 85 10.98 13.61 -5.96
C SER A 85 12.23 14.44 -6.13
N GLU A 86 12.36 15.08 -7.29
CA GLU A 86 13.51 15.94 -7.58
C GLU A 86 13.50 17.23 -6.73
N LEU A 87 12.31 17.70 -6.32
CA LEU A 87 12.21 18.89 -5.47
C LEU A 87 12.72 18.64 -4.06
N SER A 88 12.48 17.44 -3.52
CA SER A 88 12.94 17.06 -2.18
C SER A 88 14.24 16.26 -2.19
N MET A 89 14.79 15.97 -3.38
CA MET A 89 15.93 15.07 -3.58
C MET A 89 15.75 13.75 -2.84
N ALA A 90 14.53 13.20 -2.92
CA ALA A 90 14.13 11.98 -2.22
C ALA A 90 13.71 10.92 -3.24
N PHE A 91 14.37 9.77 -3.17
CA PHE A 91 14.21 8.69 -4.13
C PHE A 91 14.04 7.36 -3.39
N SER A 92 13.10 6.54 -3.85
CA SER A 92 12.86 5.19 -3.38
C SER A 92 12.83 4.25 -4.56
N ILE A 93 13.57 3.14 -4.47
CA ILE A 93 13.63 2.08 -5.47
C ILE A 93 13.40 0.75 -4.78
N ASN A 94 12.39 0.02 -5.23
CA ASN A 94 12.18 -1.38 -4.91
C ASN A 94 12.08 -2.14 -6.22
N TYR A 95 13.07 -2.98 -6.53
CA TYR A 95 13.01 -3.84 -7.71
C TYR A 95 12.89 -5.30 -7.32
N THR A 96 11.87 -5.97 -7.85
CA THR A 96 11.62 -7.39 -7.64
C THR A 96 11.70 -8.16 -8.95
N GLU A 97 12.28 -9.36 -8.91
CA GLU A 97 12.18 -10.35 -9.99
C GLU A 97 11.35 -11.53 -9.50
N GLY A 98 10.15 -11.66 -10.04
CA GLY A 98 9.16 -12.60 -9.53
C GLY A 98 8.80 -12.29 -8.08
N LYS A 99 9.04 -13.25 -7.19
CA LYS A 99 8.73 -13.12 -5.76
C LYS A 99 9.89 -12.59 -4.90
N GLU A 100 11.04 -12.32 -5.50
CA GLU A 100 12.25 -11.95 -4.78
C GLU A 100 12.57 -10.47 -4.95
N VAL A 101 12.80 -9.77 -3.84
CA VAL A 101 13.35 -8.41 -3.86
C VAL A 101 14.83 -8.50 -4.22
N LYS A 102 15.22 -7.89 -5.34
CA LYS A 102 16.58 -7.91 -5.86
C LYS A 102 17.36 -6.66 -5.48
N ARG A 103 16.67 -5.51 -5.40
CA ARG A 103 17.28 -4.23 -5.07
C ARG A 103 16.33 -3.37 -4.24
N TYR A 104 16.87 -2.73 -3.22
CA TYR A 104 16.17 -1.75 -2.40
C TYR A 104 17.10 -0.57 -2.12
N ILE A 105 16.68 0.64 -2.49
CA ILE A 105 17.44 1.87 -2.25
C ILE A 105 16.48 2.94 -1.74
N ILE A 106 16.86 3.60 -0.66
CA ILE A 106 16.26 4.88 -0.26
C ILE A 106 17.38 5.90 -0.21
N GLU A 107 17.24 6.97 -0.99
CA GLU A 107 18.17 8.08 -1.04
C GLU A 107 17.45 9.38 -0.68
N HIS A 108 18.11 10.23 0.11
CA HIS A 108 17.58 11.53 0.51
C HIS A 108 18.71 12.55 0.59
N ASN A 109 18.61 13.65 -0.16
CA ASN A 109 19.64 14.69 -0.29
C ASN A 109 21.03 14.13 -0.65
N GLY A 110 21.08 13.14 -1.56
CA GLY A 110 22.33 12.50 -2.01
C GLY A 110 22.93 11.50 -1.01
N GLU A 111 22.29 11.28 0.14
CA GLU A 111 22.70 10.26 1.11
C GLU A 111 21.79 9.03 0.98
N LYS A 112 22.41 7.86 0.78
CA LYS A 112 21.70 6.58 0.78
C LYS A 112 21.38 6.17 2.21
N VAL A 113 20.11 6.32 2.59
CA VAL A 113 19.55 5.90 3.89
C VAL A 113 19.42 4.39 3.94
N SER A 114 19.10 3.75 2.81
CA SER A 114 19.14 2.30 2.65
C SER A 114 19.74 1.93 1.29
N ASP A 115 20.54 0.87 1.26
CA ASP A 115 21.19 0.31 0.08
C ASP A 115 21.34 -1.21 0.29
N GLU A 116 20.35 -1.97 -0.20
CA GLU A 116 20.24 -3.41 0.00
C GLU A 116 20.05 -4.15 -1.33
N GLY A 117 20.42 -5.43 -1.35
CA GLY A 117 20.32 -6.28 -2.54
C GLY A 117 21.54 -6.25 -3.45
N THR A 118 21.37 -6.69 -4.71
CA THR A 118 22.45 -6.78 -5.70
C THR A 118 22.44 -5.58 -6.61
N SER A 119 23.50 -4.77 -6.60
CA SER A 119 23.62 -3.61 -7.48
C SER A 119 23.57 -3.98 -8.96
N PHE A 120 22.89 -3.16 -9.76
CA PHE A 120 22.92 -3.30 -11.21
C PHE A 120 24.26 -2.83 -11.79
N SER A 121 24.62 -3.35 -12.97
CA SER A 121 25.89 -3.02 -13.63
C SER A 121 26.01 -1.54 -14.01
N PHE A 122 24.88 -0.86 -14.25
CA PHE A 122 24.83 0.54 -14.64
C PHE A 122 24.79 1.52 -13.47
N GLU A 123 24.59 1.07 -12.21
CA GLU A 123 24.47 1.99 -11.06
C GLU A 123 25.71 2.87 -10.89
N ASN A 124 26.91 2.35 -11.18
CA ASN A 124 28.15 3.10 -11.07
C ASN A 124 28.30 4.23 -12.11
N SER A 125 27.42 4.24 -13.12
CA SER A 125 27.37 5.29 -14.15
C SER A 125 26.26 6.30 -13.88
N CYS A 126 25.49 6.12 -12.80
CA CYS A 126 24.43 7.02 -12.41
C CYS A 126 24.94 8.02 -11.38
N ASP A 127 24.56 9.29 -11.53
CA ASP A 127 24.93 10.34 -10.57
C ASP A 127 24.14 10.20 -9.25
N ASP A 128 22.88 9.81 -9.33
CA ASP A 128 21.98 9.61 -8.18
C ASP A 128 20.95 8.50 -8.42
N ALA A 129 20.11 8.24 -7.41
CA ALA A 129 19.04 7.25 -7.50
C ALA A 129 17.94 7.61 -8.52
N SER A 130 17.77 8.88 -8.91
CA SER A 130 16.78 9.26 -9.92
C SER A 130 17.14 8.67 -11.29
N GLU A 131 18.42 8.72 -11.66
CA GLU A 131 18.89 8.12 -12.91
C GLU A 131 18.74 6.59 -12.92
N ILE A 132 18.86 5.95 -11.75
CA ILE A 132 18.58 4.51 -11.60
C ILE A 132 17.09 4.24 -11.83
N ILE A 133 16.18 5.06 -11.25
CA ILE A 133 14.73 4.93 -11.47
C ILE A 133 14.40 5.02 -12.95
N TRP A 134 14.93 6.04 -13.66
CA TRP A 134 14.65 6.21 -15.09
C TRP A 134 15.15 5.04 -15.94
N LYS A 135 16.37 4.56 -15.70
CA LYS A 135 16.89 3.38 -16.42
C LYS A 135 16.06 2.12 -16.16
N LEU A 136 15.62 1.91 -14.91
CA LEU A 136 14.77 0.77 -14.57
C LEU A 136 13.36 0.91 -15.13
N LEU A 137 12.79 2.12 -15.19
CA LEU A 137 11.53 2.38 -15.87
C LEU A 137 11.63 1.96 -17.34
N ASP A 138 12.66 2.42 -18.04
CA ASP A 138 12.88 2.09 -19.44
C ASP A 138 13.04 0.57 -19.66
N GLU A 139 13.77 -0.10 -18.78
CA GLU A 139 13.97 -1.56 -18.82
C GLU A 139 12.67 -2.34 -18.57
N VAL A 140 11.89 -1.96 -17.54
CA VAL A 140 10.64 -2.66 -17.17
C VAL A 140 9.52 -2.35 -18.17
N LEU A 141 9.46 -1.14 -18.70
CA LEU A 141 8.44 -0.74 -19.65
C LEU A 141 8.70 -1.23 -21.08
N ASP A 142 9.94 -1.61 -21.40
CA ASP A 142 10.42 -1.94 -22.75
C ASP A 142 10.20 -0.78 -23.76
N THR A 143 10.25 0.45 -23.26
CA THR A 143 10.20 1.71 -24.00
C THR A 143 10.76 2.82 -23.12
N SER A 144 11.33 3.86 -23.71
CA SER A 144 11.74 5.02 -22.91
C SER A 144 10.51 5.75 -22.36
N TYR A 145 10.59 6.21 -21.12
CA TYR A 145 9.55 7.05 -20.51
C TYR A 145 9.30 8.32 -21.32
N ASP A 146 10.37 8.95 -21.82
CA ASP A 146 10.31 10.19 -22.61
C ASP A 146 9.67 9.99 -24.00
N ASP A 147 9.64 8.74 -24.49
CA ASP A 147 9.02 8.40 -25.77
C ASP A 147 7.50 8.15 -25.66
N ILE A 148 6.94 8.17 -24.44
CA ILE A 148 5.50 7.99 -24.23
C ILE A 148 4.77 9.27 -24.70
N ASP A 149 3.82 9.10 -25.63
CA ASP A 149 2.98 10.20 -26.09
C ASP A 149 2.17 10.78 -24.91
N LEU A 150 2.36 12.07 -24.63
CA LEU A 150 1.65 12.80 -23.60
C LEU A 150 0.12 12.78 -23.77
N ALA A 151 -0.34 12.63 -25.02
CA ALA A 151 -1.76 12.49 -25.36
C ALA A 151 -2.28 11.04 -25.25
N ALA A 152 -1.42 10.06 -24.98
CA ALA A 152 -1.83 8.67 -24.82
C ALA A 152 -2.83 8.51 -23.66
N THR A 153 -3.75 7.57 -23.81
CA THR A 153 -4.82 7.35 -22.83
C THR A 153 -4.29 6.55 -21.63
N ALA A 154 -4.44 7.13 -20.44
CA ALA A 154 -4.35 6.46 -19.16
C ALA A 154 -5.74 6.38 -18.53
N LYS A 155 -5.93 5.45 -17.59
CA LYS A 155 -7.22 5.24 -16.91
C LYS A 155 -7.10 5.61 -15.44
N LYS A 156 -8.02 6.40 -14.94
CA LYS A 156 -8.09 6.81 -13.54
C LYS A 156 -9.03 5.89 -12.76
N PHE A 157 -8.58 5.47 -11.60
CA PHE A 157 -9.30 4.58 -10.69
C PHE A 157 -9.32 5.14 -9.28
N ARG A 158 -10.33 4.75 -8.51
CA ARG A 158 -10.29 4.79 -7.04
C ARG A 158 -9.68 3.48 -6.53
N VAL A 159 -8.78 3.59 -5.57
CA VAL A 159 -8.06 2.45 -4.97
C VAL A 159 -8.55 2.24 -3.55
N THR A 160 -8.77 0.97 -3.18
CA THR A 160 -9.00 0.56 -1.80
C THR A 160 -8.21 -0.69 -1.46
N TYR A 161 -7.71 -0.77 -0.22
CA TYR A 161 -7.09 -1.97 0.33
C TYR A 161 -8.14 -3.02 0.70
N GLY A 162 -7.93 -4.27 0.30
CA GLY A 162 -8.60 -5.42 0.90
C GLY A 162 -9.96 -5.83 0.31
N LYS A 163 -10.02 -7.12 -0.03
CA LYS A 163 -11.07 -7.98 -0.60
C LYS A 163 -11.50 -7.66 -2.05
N PRO A 164 -11.20 -8.54 -3.03
CA PRO A 164 -11.73 -8.42 -4.38
C PRO A 164 -13.26 -8.57 -4.35
N VAL A 165 -13.98 -7.47 -4.57
CA VAL A 165 -15.41 -7.52 -4.86
C VAL A 165 -15.55 -7.88 -6.33
N VAL A 166 -15.71 -9.16 -6.63
CA VAL A 166 -16.11 -9.60 -7.96
C VAL A 166 -17.52 -9.07 -8.23
N LYS A 167 -17.62 -7.91 -8.88
CA LYS A 167 -18.83 -7.49 -9.59
C LYS A 167 -18.49 -7.34 -11.05
N GLN A 168 -18.89 -8.34 -11.84
CA GLN A 168 -18.90 -8.25 -13.29
C GLN A 168 -19.85 -7.11 -13.72
N PRO A 169 -19.56 -6.39 -14.83
CA PRO A 169 -20.52 -5.46 -15.40
C PRO A 169 -21.73 -6.24 -15.90
N THR A 170 -22.88 -6.06 -15.25
CA THR A 170 -24.16 -6.60 -15.74
C THR A 170 -24.79 -5.54 -16.65
N GLN A 171 -25.02 -5.89 -17.91
CA GLN A 171 -25.90 -5.15 -18.82
C GLN A 171 -27.37 -5.21 -18.33
N PRO A 172 -28.23 -4.26 -18.74
CA PRO A 172 -29.48 -3.98 -18.06
C PRO A 172 -30.55 -5.02 -18.39
N THR A 173 -31.22 -5.54 -17.36
CA THR A 173 -32.52 -6.17 -17.51
C THR A 173 -33.50 -5.70 -16.45
N ASP A 174 -34.72 -5.61 -16.94
CA ASP A 174 -35.92 -4.96 -16.43
C ASP A 174 -36.45 -5.51 -15.09
N ASN A 175 -37.27 -4.66 -14.47
CA ASN A 175 -37.82 -4.67 -13.11
C ASN A 175 -38.36 -6.01 -12.57
N SER A 176 -38.10 -6.27 -11.28
CA SER A 176 -39.17 -6.66 -10.33
C SER A 176 -38.77 -6.38 -8.88
N GLU A 177 -39.72 -5.77 -8.16
CA GLU A 177 -39.62 -5.43 -6.73
C GLU A 177 -39.42 -6.69 -5.87
N THR A 178 -38.39 -6.69 -5.02
CA THR A 178 -38.38 -7.54 -3.82
C THR A 178 -37.87 -6.76 -2.62
N LYS A 179 -38.59 -6.94 -1.51
CA LYS A 179 -38.43 -6.25 -0.23
C LYS A 179 -37.03 -6.50 0.35
N ASN A 180 -36.34 -5.42 0.71
CA ASN A 180 -35.08 -5.42 1.45
C ASN A 180 -35.25 -6.11 2.82
N ILE A 181 -34.62 -7.26 2.98
CA ILE A 181 -34.17 -7.75 4.29
C ILE A 181 -32.68 -7.44 4.34
N GLU A 182 -32.30 -6.48 5.18
CA GLU A 182 -30.92 -6.06 5.40
C GLU A 182 -30.18 -7.19 6.12
N ASN A 183 -29.62 -8.14 5.35
CA ASN A 183 -28.64 -9.10 5.87
C ASN A 183 -27.30 -8.36 5.99
N LYS A 184 -27.11 -7.62 7.07
CA LYS A 184 -25.78 -7.10 7.44
C LYS A 184 -24.94 -8.27 7.95
N ASP A 185 -23.75 -8.41 7.39
CA ASP A 185 -22.76 -9.38 7.82
C ASP A 185 -22.42 -9.10 9.31
N PRO A 186 -22.65 -10.06 10.23
CA PRO A 186 -22.36 -9.88 11.65
C PRO A 186 -20.92 -9.41 11.92
N GLN A 187 -19.97 -9.83 11.08
CA GLN A 187 -18.58 -9.43 11.20
C GLN A 187 -18.37 -7.95 10.87
N GLN A 188 -19.05 -7.43 9.85
CA GLN A 188 -18.97 -6.01 9.47
C GLN A 188 -19.58 -5.09 10.53
N GLU A 189 -20.66 -5.52 11.18
CA GLU A 189 -21.30 -4.77 12.26
C GLU A 189 -20.35 -4.69 13.48
N LEU A 190 -19.70 -5.81 13.83
CA LEU A 190 -18.69 -5.87 14.89
C LEU A 190 -17.48 -4.99 14.60
N GLU A 191 -16.91 -5.06 13.39
CA GLU A 191 -15.78 -4.22 12.99
C GLU A 191 -16.14 -2.73 13.05
N SER A 192 -17.34 -2.36 12.60
CA SER A 192 -17.81 -0.98 12.65
C SER A 192 -17.95 -0.46 14.09
N LYS A 193 -18.42 -1.31 15.02
CA LYS A 193 -18.55 -1.01 16.44
C LYS A 193 -17.19 -0.72 17.07
N TYR A 194 -16.18 -1.56 16.82
CA TYR A 194 -14.85 -1.39 17.42
C TYR A 194 -14.02 -0.28 16.76
N ARG A 195 -14.22 0.01 15.47
CA ARG A 195 -13.53 1.14 14.79
C ARG A 195 -13.92 2.50 15.36
N GLN A 196 -15.13 2.64 15.91
CA GLN A 196 -15.60 3.90 16.52
C GLN A 196 -15.03 4.16 17.92
N LEU A 197 -14.38 3.18 18.55
CA LEU A 197 -13.81 3.32 19.88
C LEU A 197 -12.46 4.04 19.85
N SER A 198 -12.27 4.95 20.81
CA SER A 198 -10.95 5.51 21.12
C SER A 198 -9.99 4.44 21.65
N ASN A 199 -8.68 4.69 21.60
CA ASN A 199 -7.67 3.77 22.13
C ASN A 199 -7.91 3.42 23.61
N SER A 200 -8.30 4.41 24.43
CA SER A 200 -8.60 4.17 25.84
C SER A 200 -9.83 3.30 26.06
N GLU A 201 -10.84 3.43 25.21
CA GLU A 201 -12.07 2.62 25.29
C GLU A 201 -11.83 1.18 24.82
N LEU A 202 -11.06 0.99 23.74
CA LEU A 202 -10.62 -0.34 23.31
C LEU A 202 -9.81 -1.06 24.40
N ILE A 203 -8.87 -0.36 25.03
CA ILE A 203 -8.07 -0.92 26.14
C ILE A 203 -8.96 -1.23 27.35
N ALA A 204 -9.92 -0.36 27.68
CA ALA A 204 -10.85 -0.58 28.80
C ALA A 204 -11.77 -1.78 28.55
N GLU A 205 -12.30 -1.91 27.33
CA GLU A 205 -13.13 -3.04 26.94
C GLU A 205 -12.30 -4.34 27.01
N PHE A 206 -11.07 -4.32 26.50
CA PHE A 206 -10.16 -5.47 26.57
C PHE A 206 -9.78 -5.86 28.01
N LYS A 207 -9.48 -4.88 28.87
CA LYS A 207 -9.22 -5.10 30.30
C LYS A 207 -10.45 -5.66 31.00
N ARG A 208 -11.64 -5.17 30.67
CA ARG A 208 -12.89 -5.68 31.23
C ARG A 208 -13.04 -7.18 30.97
N TYR A 209 -12.65 -7.66 29.78
CA TYR A 209 -12.65 -9.08 29.46
C TYR A 209 -11.60 -9.88 30.25
N ILE A 210 -10.38 -9.36 30.38
CA ILE A 210 -9.29 -10.02 31.14
C ILE A 210 -9.58 -10.08 32.64
N ASP A 211 -10.11 -9.00 33.21
CA ASP A 211 -10.23 -8.83 34.66
C ASP A 211 -11.55 -9.41 35.22
N THR A 212 -12.46 -9.90 34.38
CA THR A 212 -13.61 -10.69 34.85
C THR A 212 -13.18 -12.12 35.18
N PRO A 213 -13.23 -12.54 36.46
CA PRO A 213 -12.63 -13.81 36.91
C PRO A 213 -13.27 -15.09 36.34
N ASP A 214 -14.41 -14.99 35.65
CA ASP A 214 -15.15 -16.12 35.08
C ASP A 214 -15.23 -16.15 33.54
N VAL A 215 -14.67 -15.16 32.84
CA VAL A 215 -14.72 -15.13 31.37
C VAL A 215 -13.39 -15.65 30.83
N LYS A 216 -13.41 -16.84 30.21
CA LYS A 216 -12.24 -17.35 29.48
C LYS A 216 -12.27 -16.71 28.09
N THR A 217 -11.11 -16.42 27.50
CA THR A 217 -11.01 -15.93 26.11
C THR A 217 -11.72 -16.84 25.09
N SER A 218 -12.04 -18.09 25.47
CA SER A 218 -12.89 -19.03 24.75
C SER A 218 -14.37 -18.64 24.62
N ASP A 219 -14.85 -17.62 25.33
CA ASP A 219 -16.26 -17.19 25.33
C ASP A 219 -16.57 -16.15 24.23
N LEU A 220 -15.53 -15.60 23.59
CA LEU A 220 -15.70 -14.80 22.37
C LEU A 220 -16.03 -15.73 21.19
N SER A 221 -17.01 -15.33 20.38
CA SER A 221 -17.21 -15.99 19.09
C SER A 221 -15.93 -15.89 18.25
N LYS A 222 -15.72 -16.88 17.38
CA LYS A 222 -14.56 -16.88 16.49
C LYS A 222 -14.53 -15.62 15.61
N GLU A 223 -15.69 -15.08 15.25
CA GLU A 223 -15.79 -13.82 14.51
C GLU A 223 -15.32 -12.61 15.33
N GLU A 224 -15.68 -12.51 16.61
CA GLU A 224 -15.23 -11.42 17.50
C GLU A 224 -13.71 -11.45 17.73
N GLN A 225 -13.13 -12.64 17.91
CA GLN A 225 -11.68 -12.80 18.06
C GLN A 225 -10.94 -12.34 16.80
N LEU A 226 -11.43 -12.73 15.61
CA LEU A 226 -10.83 -12.36 14.33
C LEU A 226 -10.95 -10.86 14.04
N ALA A 227 -12.11 -10.26 14.33
CA ALA A 227 -12.31 -8.82 14.16
C ALA A 227 -11.38 -7.99 15.08
N LEU A 228 -11.21 -8.42 16.34
CA LEU A 228 -10.30 -7.77 17.28
C LEU A 228 -8.84 -7.92 16.84
N LEU A 229 -8.42 -9.11 16.41
CA LEU A 229 -7.06 -9.34 15.91
C LEU A 229 -6.74 -8.48 14.68
N SER A 230 -7.66 -8.39 13.73
CA SER A 230 -7.53 -7.55 12.53
C SER A 230 -7.29 -6.07 12.89
N ILE A 231 -8.09 -5.52 13.82
CA ILE A 231 -7.96 -4.12 14.27
C ILE A 231 -6.66 -3.90 15.04
N ILE A 232 -6.22 -4.87 15.86
CA ILE A 232 -4.95 -4.81 16.59
C ILE A 232 -3.77 -4.82 15.61
N GLU A 233 -3.79 -5.65 14.58
CA GLU A 233 -2.75 -5.71 13.54
C GLU A 233 -2.68 -4.41 12.73
N GLU A 234 -3.83 -3.87 12.28
CA GLU A 234 -3.89 -2.58 11.59
C GLU A 234 -3.28 -1.45 12.45
N ARG A 235 -3.64 -1.39 13.75
CA ARG A 235 -3.11 -0.36 14.65
C ARG A 235 -1.65 -0.60 15.04
N LYS A 236 -1.18 -1.84 15.07
CA LYS A 236 0.23 -2.18 15.29
C LYS A 236 1.10 -1.65 14.15
N ILE A 237 0.67 -1.84 12.90
CA ILE A 237 1.37 -1.30 11.72
C ILE A 237 1.44 0.22 11.80
N GLY A 238 0.33 0.89 12.12
CA GLY A 238 0.30 2.34 12.32
C GLY A 238 1.22 2.83 13.44
N LEU A 239 1.30 2.11 14.56
CA LEU A 239 2.20 2.43 15.68
C LEU A 239 3.67 2.17 15.33
N GLN A 240 3.99 1.15 14.53
CA GLN A 240 5.35 0.90 14.04
C GLN A 240 5.81 2.00 13.07
N HIS A 241 4.94 2.46 12.18
CA HIS A 241 5.22 3.61 11.32
C HIS A 241 5.41 4.90 12.12
N PHE A 242 4.57 5.12 13.14
CA PHE A 242 4.74 6.27 14.05
C PHE A 242 6.04 6.17 14.86
N ALA A 243 6.39 4.99 15.38
CA ALA A 243 7.64 4.74 16.10
C ALA A 243 8.86 5.07 15.26
N HIS A 244 8.89 4.57 14.02
CA HIS A 244 9.97 4.82 13.07
C HIS A 244 10.06 6.31 12.67
N ALA A 245 8.92 6.99 12.55
CA ALA A 245 8.87 8.43 12.33
C ALA A 245 9.35 9.26 13.55
N THR A 246 9.12 8.77 14.78
CA THR A 246 9.56 9.44 16.01
C THR A 246 11.03 9.15 16.38
N GLU A 247 11.57 7.97 16.11
CA GLU A 247 13.01 7.67 16.29
C GLU A 247 13.87 8.57 15.40
N LYS A 248 13.40 8.91 14.20
CA LYS A 248 14.05 9.91 13.33
C LYS A 248 14.01 11.34 13.87
N LYS A 249 13.13 11.65 14.83
CA LYS A 249 13.00 12.96 15.49
C LYS A 249 13.69 13.02 16.87
N GLU A 250 13.88 11.89 17.56
CA GLU A 250 14.40 11.84 18.93
C GLU A 250 15.93 11.98 19.05
N ASN A 251 16.65 12.27 17.97
CA ASN A 251 18.05 12.73 18.07
C ASN A 251 18.20 14.11 18.76
N ASN A 252 17.15 14.66 19.37
CA ASN A 252 17.24 15.93 20.11
C ASN A 252 16.43 16.10 21.40
N ASP A 253 15.61 15.15 21.89
CA ASP A 253 15.00 15.28 23.24
C ASP A 253 14.46 13.92 23.77
N GLY A 254 15.10 13.38 24.81
CA GLY A 254 14.93 11.98 25.27
C GLY A 254 13.82 11.74 26.29
N CYS A 255 12.56 12.07 25.99
CA CYS A 255 11.44 11.84 26.94
C CYS A 255 10.25 11.03 26.38
N MET A 256 10.14 10.79 25.07
CA MET A 256 8.96 10.11 24.48
C MET A 256 9.13 8.60 24.27
N SER A 257 10.35 8.09 24.23
CA SER A 257 10.65 6.66 24.03
C SER A 257 10.01 5.69 25.04
N GLY A 258 9.85 6.09 26.31
CA GLY A 258 9.35 5.20 27.37
C GLY A 258 7.86 4.86 27.27
N LEU A 259 7.04 5.80 26.79
CA LEU A 259 5.58 5.60 26.68
C LEU A 259 5.24 4.71 25.47
N LEU A 260 6.02 4.86 24.39
CA LEU A 260 5.88 4.07 23.16
C LEU A 260 6.28 2.61 23.37
N LEU A 261 7.38 2.36 24.09
CA LEU A 261 7.83 1.02 24.45
C LEU A 261 6.82 0.31 25.36
N MET A 262 6.21 1.04 26.31
CA MET A 262 5.12 0.52 27.14
C MET A 262 3.89 0.13 26.33
N MET A 263 3.49 0.92 25.33
CA MET A 263 2.37 0.57 24.46
C MET A 263 2.65 -0.68 23.62
N LEU A 264 3.84 -0.79 23.02
CA LEU A 264 4.26 -1.96 22.23
C LEU A 264 4.36 -3.25 23.07
N LEU A 265 4.86 -3.14 24.31
CA LEU A 265 4.91 -4.25 25.26
C LEU A 265 3.50 -4.69 25.69
N THR A 266 2.58 -3.74 25.92
CA THR A 266 1.19 -4.08 26.26
C THR A 266 0.46 -4.76 25.10
N THR A 267 0.63 -4.31 23.86
CA THR A 267 0.06 -4.99 22.68
C THR A 267 0.64 -6.39 22.48
N SER A 268 1.92 -6.59 22.77
CA SER A 268 2.56 -7.91 22.65
C SER A 268 2.08 -8.88 23.74
N LEU A 269 1.90 -8.40 24.98
CA LEU A 269 1.31 -9.17 26.08
C LEU A 269 -0.15 -9.54 25.81
N ILE A 270 -0.91 -8.64 25.17
CA ILE A 270 -2.29 -8.89 24.75
C ILE A 270 -2.35 -10.01 23.71
N ILE A 271 -1.49 -9.98 22.69
CA ILE A 271 -1.42 -11.04 21.66
C ILE A 271 -1.03 -12.38 22.29
N TYR A 272 -0.07 -12.37 23.23
CA TYR A 272 0.39 -13.58 23.91
C TYR A 272 -0.65 -14.18 24.87
N ALA A 273 -1.60 -13.37 25.36
CA ALA A 273 -2.71 -13.85 26.19
C ALA A 273 -3.90 -14.39 25.36
N ILE A 274 -3.96 -14.05 24.07
CA ILE A 274 -4.99 -14.53 23.13
C ILE A 274 -4.58 -15.88 22.50
N LEU A 275 -3.27 -16.10 22.27
CA LEU A 275 -2.69 -17.35 21.75
C LEU A 275 -2.51 -18.42 22.85
#